data_AF-K6UFF6-F1
#
_entry.id   AF-K6UFF6-F1
#
_cell.length_a   1.000
_cell.length_b   1.000
_cell.length_c   1.000
_cell.angle_alpha   90.00
_cell.angle_beta   90.00
_cell.angle_gamma   90.00
#
_symmetry.space_group_name_H-M   'P 1'
#
loop_
_entity.id
_entity.type
_entity.pdbx_description
1 polymer ?
#
loop_
_entity_poly.entity_id
_entity_poly.type
_entity_poly.pdbx_seq_one_letter_code
_entity_poly.pdbx_strand_id
1 'polypeptide(L)'
;MTDPVLDKLPSTNFLKALNGNVNGKKYSINCESIGIDSPEKEKINDICTKLEKNIYYLENEYNQQYLESVHNKDLSFFDKHCYDLNYWLYDELAKKLDAKIQKQWNSIDKNGRPNDSSKICNPESQLFKTGLFEYIKKLLDYFENFETFTKEMGTQNKEPNKYCDYIKKCVPLYFTFKQLCQLISNNICEKYLKHDDSYNPAELLSNLSCVEGNKYEVKLDESLVLATFSQVLVV
;
A
#
# COMPACT_ATOMS: atom_id res chain seq x y z
N MET A 1 -3.82 -19.68 -3.76
CA MET A 1 -3.57 -19.40 -5.18
C MET A 1 -4.13 -18.03 -5.47
N THR A 2 -3.29 -17.09 -5.91
CA THR A 2 -3.74 -15.77 -6.36
C THR A 2 -4.49 -15.92 -7.67
N ASP A 3 -5.53 -15.12 -7.87
CA ASP A 3 -6.26 -15.05 -9.13
C ASP A 3 -5.34 -14.43 -10.21
N PRO A 4 -5.05 -15.14 -11.33
CA PRO A 4 -4.18 -14.65 -12.40
C PRO A 4 -4.59 -13.30 -12.98
N VAL A 5 -5.87 -12.93 -12.83
CA VAL A 5 -6.41 -11.63 -13.22
C VAL A 5 -5.92 -10.52 -12.29
N LEU A 6 -5.92 -10.77 -10.98
CA LEU A 6 -5.46 -9.81 -9.98
C LEU A 6 -3.95 -9.63 -10.02
N ASP A 7 -3.22 -10.66 -10.48
CA ASP A 7 -1.76 -10.66 -10.58
C ASP A 7 -1.18 -9.59 -11.51
N LYS A 8 -2.01 -9.00 -12.38
CA LYS A 8 -1.63 -7.94 -13.33
C LYS A 8 -1.98 -6.54 -12.85
N LEU A 9 -2.66 -6.40 -11.71
CA LEU A 9 -3.09 -5.11 -11.20
C LEU A 9 -1.89 -4.24 -10.77
N PRO A 10 -1.97 -2.91 -10.91
CA PRO A 10 -0.88 -1.99 -10.58
C PRO A 10 -0.27 -2.24 -9.20
N SER A 11 -1.10 -2.34 -8.16
CA SER A 11 -0.66 -2.64 -6.78
C SER A 11 0.10 -3.96 -6.65
N THR A 12 -0.31 -4.99 -7.39
CA THR A 12 0.36 -6.29 -7.36
C THR A 12 1.68 -6.27 -8.11
N ASN A 13 1.74 -5.54 -9.24
CA ASN A 13 2.98 -5.34 -9.98
C ASN A 13 4.01 -4.57 -9.14
N PHE A 14 3.57 -3.54 -8.42
CA PHE A 14 4.42 -2.77 -7.52
C PHE A 14 5.03 -3.68 -6.43
N LEU A 15 4.21 -4.47 -5.73
CA LEU A 15 4.68 -5.38 -4.68
C LEU A 15 5.68 -6.43 -5.22
N LYS A 16 5.45 -6.96 -6.44
CA LYS A 16 6.40 -7.86 -7.12
C LYS A 16 7.72 -7.15 -7.40
N ALA A 17 7.69 -5.88 -7.80
CA ALA A 17 8.88 -5.10 -8.11
C ALA A 17 9.78 -4.84 -6.88
N LEU A 18 9.21 -4.81 -5.66
CA LEU A 18 9.99 -4.71 -4.42
C LEU A 18 11.00 -5.84 -4.25
N ASN A 19 10.68 -7.03 -4.77
CA ASN A 19 11.54 -8.22 -4.72
C ASN A 19 12.45 -8.39 -5.94
N GLY A 20 12.32 -7.55 -6.97
CA GLY A 20 13.11 -7.66 -8.20
C GLY A 20 14.58 -7.25 -8.03
N ASN A 21 15.47 -7.86 -8.81
CA ASN A 21 16.89 -7.48 -8.87
C ASN A 21 17.06 -6.19 -9.68
N VAL A 22 17.82 -5.22 -9.17
CA VAL A 22 18.20 -4.02 -9.94
C VAL A 22 19.69 -3.73 -9.74
N ASN A 23 20.32 -3.29 -10.83
CA ASN A 23 21.74 -2.98 -10.89
C ASN A 23 22.00 -1.50 -10.55
N GLY A 24 22.99 -1.27 -9.68
CA GLY A 24 23.53 0.06 -9.37
C GLY A 24 23.21 0.52 -7.96
N LYS A 25 24.22 0.51 -7.07
CA LYS A 25 24.06 1.03 -5.70
C LYS A 25 24.15 2.56 -5.71
N LYS A 26 23.08 3.22 -5.25
CA LYS A 26 23.03 4.68 -5.10
C LYS A 26 22.64 5.14 -3.69
N TYR A 27 21.93 4.35 -2.89
CA TYR A 27 21.75 4.57 -1.44
C TYR A 27 22.42 3.43 -0.65
N SER A 28 22.71 3.66 0.63
CA SER A 28 23.38 2.69 1.50
C SER A 28 22.80 2.71 2.92
N ILE A 29 22.45 1.54 3.46
CA ILE A 29 21.98 1.31 4.82
C ILE A 29 22.99 0.42 5.53
N ASN A 30 23.48 0.85 6.69
CA ASN A 30 24.40 0.03 7.48
C ASN A 30 23.65 -1.06 8.27
N CYS A 31 23.54 -2.25 7.69
CA CYS A 31 22.92 -3.42 8.34
C CYS A 31 23.90 -4.45 8.90
N GLU A 32 25.21 -4.24 8.77
CA GLU A 32 26.23 -5.21 9.21
C GLU A 32 26.18 -5.51 10.71
N SER A 33 25.61 -4.59 11.49
CA SER A 33 25.41 -4.70 12.94
C SER A 33 24.11 -5.41 13.35
N ILE A 34 23.28 -5.84 12.39
CA ILE A 34 21.98 -6.48 12.63
C ILE A 34 22.09 -7.96 12.26
N GLY A 35 22.08 -8.84 13.27
CA GLY A 35 22.20 -10.30 13.11
C GLY A 35 23.45 -10.83 13.81
N ILE A 36 23.30 -11.81 14.71
CA ILE A 36 24.42 -12.34 15.52
C ILE A 36 25.00 -13.62 14.87
N ASP A 37 24.17 -14.38 14.15
CA ASP A 37 24.54 -15.66 13.52
C ASP A 37 24.57 -15.58 11.98
N SER A 38 25.39 -16.44 11.35
CA SER A 38 25.68 -16.37 9.90
C SER A 38 24.45 -16.42 8.97
N PRO A 39 23.47 -17.34 9.15
CA PRO A 39 22.32 -17.41 8.23
C PRO A 39 21.35 -16.22 8.41
N GLU A 40 21.22 -15.71 9.63
CA GLU A 40 20.37 -14.55 9.92
C GLU A 40 21.00 -13.28 9.31
N LYS A 41 22.33 -13.15 9.40
CA LYS A 41 23.10 -12.06 8.80
C LYS A 41 22.96 -12.01 7.28
N GLU A 42 23.02 -13.15 6.59
CA GLU A 42 22.81 -13.21 5.14
C GLU A 42 21.40 -12.73 4.74
N LYS A 43 20.37 -13.23 5.43
CA LYS A 43 18.97 -12.79 5.20
C LYS A 43 18.81 -11.29 5.43
N ILE A 44 19.40 -10.74 6.48
CA ILE A 44 19.30 -9.31 6.81
C ILE A 44 20.00 -8.46 5.76
N ASN A 45 21.18 -8.87 5.29
CA ASN A 45 21.90 -8.16 4.23
C ASN A 45 21.11 -8.12 2.92
N ASP A 46 20.43 -9.21 2.55
CA ASP A 46 19.54 -9.25 1.38
C ASP A 46 18.38 -8.27 1.53
N ILE A 47 17.70 -8.28 2.69
CA ILE A 47 16.60 -7.36 2.99
C ILE A 47 17.06 -5.91 2.92
N CYS A 48 18.21 -5.57 3.51
CA CYS A 48 18.72 -4.20 3.49
C CYS A 48 19.12 -3.75 2.08
N THR A 49 19.71 -4.64 1.28
CA THR A 49 20.04 -4.34 -0.12
C THR A 49 18.76 -4.06 -0.93
N LYS A 50 17.70 -4.84 -0.72
CA LYS A 50 16.39 -4.59 -1.35
C LYS A 50 15.77 -3.29 -0.86
N LEU A 51 15.84 -3.01 0.44
CA LEU A 51 15.31 -1.78 1.04
C LEU A 51 16.00 -0.53 0.48
N GLU A 52 17.34 -0.49 0.43
CA GLU A 52 18.13 0.58 -0.19
C GLU A 52 17.64 0.91 -1.61
N LYS A 53 17.53 -0.13 -2.43
CA LYS A 53 17.07 -0.04 -3.82
C LYS A 53 15.64 0.51 -3.89
N ASN A 54 14.73 -0.03 -3.11
CA ASN A 54 13.32 0.33 -3.17
C ASN A 54 13.08 1.77 -2.70
N ILE A 55 13.79 2.23 -1.65
CA ILE A 55 13.75 3.64 -1.22
C ILE A 55 14.27 4.55 -2.33
N TYR A 56 15.42 4.21 -2.89
CA TYR A 56 16.01 4.98 -3.97
C TYR A 56 15.04 5.12 -5.16
N TYR A 57 14.43 4.01 -5.57
CA TYR A 57 13.47 3.97 -6.67
C TYR A 57 12.24 4.85 -6.40
N LEU A 58 11.67 4.77 -5.19
CA LEU A 58 10.51 5.57 -4.79
C LEU A 58 10.80 7.06 -4.75
N GLU A 59 11.94 7.45 -4.18
CA GLU A 59 12.29 8.86 -4.00
C GLU A 59 12.79 9.50 -5.30
N ASN A 60 13.39 8.74 -6.22
CA ASN A 60 14.08 9.30 -7.39
C ASN A 60 13.50 8.92 -8.76
N GLU A 61 13.09 7.66 -8.98
CA GLU A 61 12.84 7.13 -10.33
C GLU A 61 11.35 6.95 -10.66
N TYR A 62 10.52 6.62 -9.67
CA TYR A 62 9.08 6.47 -9.87
C TYR A 62 8.37 7.78 -10.25
N ASN A 63 8.96 8.93 -9.90
CA ASN A 63 8.38 10.24 -10.21
C ASN A 63 8.50 10.63 -11.69
N GLN A 64 9.40 10.07 -12.51
CA GLN A 64 9.53 10.57 -13.90
C GLN A 64 8.68 9.81 -14.92
N GLN A 65 8.65 8.48 -14.89
CA GLN A 65 8.00 7.71 -15.96
C GLN A 65 6.51 7.43 -15.73
N TYR A 66 6.05 7.37 -14.47
CA TYR A 66 4.63 7.15 -14.15
C TYR A 66 3.80 8.45 -14.27
N LEU A 67 4.40 9.60 -13.93
CA LEU A 67 3.73 10.92 -13.97
C LEU A 67 3.40 11.41 -15.40
N GLU A 68 4.09 10.93 -16.43
CA GLU A 68 3.84 11.38 -17.82
C GLU A 68 2.71 10.64 -18.53
N SER A 69 2.27 9.47 -18.02
CA SER A 69 1.33 8.59 -18.75
C SER A 69 -0.13 8.61 -18.25
N VAL A 70 -0.42 9.26 -17.12
CA VAL A 70 -1.77 9.33 -16.55
C VAL A 70 -2.15 10.79 -16.33
N HIS A 71 -2.79 11.39 -17.33
CA HIS A 71 -3.31 12.75 -17.22
C HIS A 71 -4.44 12.82 -16.17
N ASN A 72 -4.24 13.77 -15.26
CA ASN A 72 -5.24 14.51 -14.46
C ASN A 72 -5.82 13.83 -13.21
N LYS A 73 -5.49 14.48 -12.09
CA LYS A 73 -6.07 14.33 -10.75
C LYS A 73 -5.82 12.96 -10.12
N ASP A 74 -4.60 12.72 -9.67
CA ASP A 74 -4.43 12.57 -8.22
C ASP A 74 -2.97 12.49 -7.82
N LEU A 75 -2.74 13.11 -6.67
CA LEU A 75 -1.64 12.93 -5.74
C LEU A 75 -0.91 11.61 -5.96
N SER A 76 0.36 11.66 -6.36
CA SER A 76 1.18 10.47 -6.60
C SER A 76 0.96 9.41 -5.54
N PHE A 77 0.71 8.16 -5.93
CA PHE A 77 0.67 6.99 -5.04
C PHE A 77 1.98 6.77 -4.24
N PHE A 78 2.90 7.73 -4.20
CA PHE A 78 4.09 7.76 -3.37
C PHE A 78 3.81 7.39 -1.92
N ASP A 79 2.84 8.05 -1.26
CA ASP A 79 2.54 7.72 0.15
C ASP A 79 2.06 6.27 0.27
N LYS A 80 1.21 5.82 -0.65
CA LYS A 80 0.75 4.43 -0.73
C LYS A 80 1.90 3.45 -0.98
N HIS A 81 2.82 3.76 -1.88
CA HIS A 81 3.96 2.90 -2.20
C HIS A 81 4.99 2.89 -1.07
N CYS A 82 5.12 4.01 -0.34
CA CYS A 82 5.87 4.06 0.90
C CYS A 82 5.21 3.19 1.99
N TYR A 83 3.88 3.19 2.06
CA TYR A 83 3.11 2.29 2.92
C TYR A 83 3.37 0.82 2.55
N ASP A 84 3.33 0.46 1.26
CA ASP A 84 3.64 -0.89 0.79
C ASP A 84 5.06 -1.32 1.10
N LEU A 85 6.04 -0.41 0.98
CA LEU A 85 7.43 -0.71 1.34
C LEU A 85 7.56 -1.02 2.84
N ASN A 86 6.91 -0.22 3.68
CA ASN A 86 6.82 -0.46 5.11
C ASN A 86 6.13 -1.81 5.41
N TYR A 87 5.04 -2.13 4.71
CA TYR A 87 4.32 -3.39 4.85
C TYR A 87 5.18 -4.58 4.44
N TRP A 88 5.88 -4.49 3.30
CA TRP A 88 6.79 -5.52 2.81
C TRP A 88 7.92 -5.78 3.81
N LEU A 89 8.53 -4.73 4.36
CA LEU A 89 9.56 -4.87 5.38
C LEU A 89 9.04 -5.60 6.63
N TYR A 90 7.80 -5.28 7.03
CA TYR A 90 7.13 -5.95 8.15
C TYR A 90 6.86 -7.43 7.87
N ASP A 91 6.44 -7.79 6.64
CA ASP A 91 6.13 -9.18 6.26
C ASP A 91 7.40 -10.05 6.13
N GLU A 92 8.49 -9.50 5.59
CA GLU A 92 9.78 -10.19 5.44
C GLU A 92 10.46 -10.52 6.80
N LEU A 93 10.14 -9.74 7.82
CA LEU A 93 10.77 -9.80 9.14
C LEU A 93 9.82 -10.41 10.17
N ALA A 94 10.35 -11.22 11.09
CA ALA A 94 9.57 -11.81 12.18
C ALA A 94 9.18 -10.79 13.28
N LYS A 95 8.82 -9.56 12.91
CA LYS A 95 8.50 -8.36 13.73
C LYS A 95 9.61 -7.85 14.66
N LYS A 96 10.44 -8.73 15.24
CA LYS A 96 11.54 -8.40 16.17
C LYS A 96 12.71 -7.69 15.49
N LEU A 97 12.97 -8.02 14.22
CA LEU A 97 14.08 -7.46 13.45
C LEU A 97 13.73 -6.14 12.76
N ASP A 98 12.43 -5.88 12.59
CA ASP A 98 11.88 -4.67 11.95
C ASP A 98 12.38 -3.38 12.61
N ALA A 99 12.28 -3.29 13.94
CA ALA A 99 12.72 -2.10 14.68
C ALA A 99 14.21 -1.77 14.50
N LYS A 100 15.08 -2.77 14.34
CA LYS A 100 16.52 -2.54 14.13
C LYS A 100 16.78 -2.02 12.72
N ILE A 101 16.15 -2.60 11.71
CA ILE A 101 16.31 -2.19 10.31
C ILE A 101 15.70 -0.81 10.09
N GLN A 102 14.54 -0.51 10.65
CA GLN A 102 13.94 0.83 10.60
C GLN A 102 14.83 1.91 11.20
N LYS A 103 15.56 1.61 12.28
CA LYS A 103 16.55 2.54 12.84
C LYS A 103 17.64 2.87 11.83
N GLN A 104 18.12 1.88 11.09
CA GLN A 104 19.14 2.10 10.05
C GLN A 104 18.57 2.80 8.83
N TRP A 105 17.32 2.52 8.44
CA TRP A 105 16.61 3.26 7.38
C TRP A 105 16.56 4.77 7.70
N ASN A 106 16.23 5.17 8.94
CA ASN A 106 16.29 6.58 9.34
C ASN A 106 17.67 7.24 9.18
N SER A 107 18.74 6.43 9.11
CA SER A 107 20.13 6.89 8.95
C SER A 107 20.71 6.52 7.58
N ILE A 108 19.85 6.30 6.58
CA ILE A 108 20.27 5.93 5.22
C ILE A 108 21.18 7.02 4.64
N ASP A 109 22.31 6.58 4.07
CA ASP A 109 23.19 7.45 3.30
C ASP A 109 22.63 7.60 1.88
N LYS A 110 22.23 8.83 1.54
CA LYS A 110 21.68 9.21 0.24
C LYS A 110 22.75 9.68 -0.76
N ASN A 111 24.04 9.49 -0.46
CA ASN A 111 25.18 9.82 -1.31
C ASN A 111 25.18 11.28 -1.82
N GLY A 112 24.85 12.23 -0.94
CA GLY A 112 24.96 13.66 -1.23
C GLY A 112 23.97 14.22 -2.26
N ARG A 113 22.97 13.45 -2.72
CA ARG A 113 21.83 14.02 -3.44
C ARG A 113 21.02 14.88 -2.46
N PRO A 114 20.94 16.20 -2.64
CA PRO A 114 20.10 17.02 -1.79
C PRO A 114 18.65 16.54 -1.89
N ASN A 115 17.93 16.58 -0.76
CA ASN A 115 16.49 16.29 -0.59
C ASN A 115 15.61 17.29 -1.38
N ASP A 116 15.91 17.60 -2.64
CA ASP A 116 15.08 18.51 -3.46
C ASP A 116 13.77 17.84 -3.88
N SER A 117 13.63 16.52 -3.69
CA SER A 117 12.33 15.87 -3.74
C SER A 117 11.63 16.04 -2.38
N SER A 118 10.50 16.75 -2.37
CA SER A 118 9.57 16.83 -1.23
C SER A 118 8.96 15.48 -0.79
N LYS A 119 9.36 14.38 -1.42
CA LYS A 119 8.84 13.03 -1.23
C LYS A 119 9.93 12.14 -0.65
N ILE A 120 9.94 12.01 0.68
CA ILE A 120 10.84 11.14 1.43
C ILE A 120 10.01 10.00 2.01
N CYS A 121 10.46 8.75 1.83
CA CYS A 121 9.79 7.60 2.40
C CYS A 121 10.50 7.20 3.69
N ASN A 122 9.80 7.39 4.80
CA ASN A 122 10.32 7.10 6.14
C ASN A 122 9.76 5.79 6.69
N PRO A 123 10.48 5.14 7.62
CA PRO A 123 9.95 4.00 8.35
C PRO A 123 8.78 4.42 9.26
N GLU A 124 7.70 3.63 9.24
CA GLU A 124 6.44 3.92 9.92
C GLU A 124 5.98 2.74 10.78
N SER A 125 6.83 2.26 11.70
CA SER A 125 6.51 1.13 12.61
C SER A 125 5.20 1.26 13.38
N GLN A 126 4.73 2.48 13.63
CA GLN A 126 3.47 2.71 14.35
C GLN A 126 2.26 2.14 13.59
N LEU A 127 2.33 2.07 12.26
CA LEU A 127 1.27 1.52 11.41
C LEU A 127 1.01 0.04 11.72
N PHE A 128 2.04 -0.72 12.11
CA PHE A 128 1.96 -2.16 12.32
C PHE A 128 1.71 -2.57 13.76
N LYS A 129 1.56 -1.59 14.66
CA LYS A 129 1.14 -1.84 16.05
C LYS A 129 -0.36 -2.05 16.15
N THR A 130 -1.11 -1.41 15.26
CA THR A 130 -2.54 -1.62 15.12
C THR A 130 -2.74 -2.83 14.23
N GLY A 131 -3.63 -3.77 14.56
CA GLY A 131 -3.96 -4.89 13.66
C GLY A 131 -4.66 -4.46 12.36
N LEU A 132 -4.71 -3.16 12.07
CA LEU A 132 -5.47 -2.55 10.99
C LEU A 132 -4.68 -2.44 9.69
N PHE A 133 -3.35 -2.62 9.74
CA PHE A 133 -2.47 -2.38 8.61
C PHE A 133 -2.82 -3.22 7.37
N GLU A 134 -3.22 -4.48 7.54
CA GLU A 134 -3.63 -5.33 6.42
C GLU A 134 -4.92 -4.83 5.74
N TYR A 135 -5.84 -4.26 6.52
CA TYR A 135 -7.10 -3.74 6.00
C TYR A 135 -6.90 -2.40 5.29
N ILE A 136 -6.05 -1.53 5.84
CA ILE A 136 -5.64 -0.29 5.19
C ILE A 136 -4.92 -0.61 3.88
N LYS A 137 -3.98 -1.57 3.88
CA LYS A 137 -3.32 -2.03 2.67
C LYS A 137 -4.32 -2.44 1.58
N LYS A 138 -5.28 -3.31 1.90
CA LYS A 138 -6.29 -3.77 0.93
C LYS A 138 -7.11 -2.61 0.35
N LEU A 139 -7.44 -1.61 1.16
CA LEU A 139 -8.16 -0.43 0.71
C LEU A 139 -7.30 0.46 -0.20
N LEU A 140 -6.03 0.66 0.15
CA LEU A 140 -5.08 1.41 -0.67
C LEU A 140 -4.76 0.72 -2.00
N ASP A 141 -4.65 -0.60 -2.01
CA ASP A 141 -4.50 -1.40 -3.23
C ASP A 141 -5.73 -1.24 -4.13
N TYR A 142 -6.92 -1.20 -3.56
CA TYR A 142 -8.15 -0.91 -4.30
C TYR A 142 -8.12 0.49 -4.93
N PHE A 143 -7.70 1.53 -4.21
CA PHE A 143 -7.59 2.88 -4.76
C PHE A 143 -6.61 2.95 -5.94
N GLU A 144 -5.44 2.32 -5.82
CA GLU A 144 -4.46 2.27 -6.93
C GLU A 144 -5.00 1.52 -8.15
N ASN A 145 -5.76 0.46 -7.93
CA ASN A 145 -6.31 -0.35 -9.01
C ASN A 145 -7.57 0.25 -9.64
N PHE A 146 -8.17 1.27 -9.02
CA PHE A 146 -9.47 1.82 -9.40
C PHE A 146 -9.52 2.22 -10.87
N GLU A 147 -8.51 2.94 -11.36
CA GLU A 147 -8.46 3.37 -12.77
C GLU A 147 -8.38 2.17 -13.75
N THR A 148 -7.74 1.07 -13.34
CA THR A 148 -7.72 -0.16 -14.15
C THR A 148 -9.12 -0.76 -14.23
N PHE A 149 -9.84 -0.80 -13.11
CA PHE A 149 -11.22 -1.28 -13.07
C PHE A 149 -12.15 -0.41 -13.93
N THR A 150 -11.99 0.91 -13.88
CA THR A 150 -12.82 1.83 -14.66
C THR A 150 -12.53 1.77 -16.17
N LYS A 151 -11.26 1.65 -16.58
CA LYS A 151 -10.90 1.51 -18.01
C LYS A 151 -11.46 0.23 -18.63
N GLU A 152 -11.46 -0.87 -17.89
CA GLU A 152 -12.05 -2.13 -18.35
C GLU A 152 -13.59 -2.09 -18.43
N MET A 153 -14.26 -1.03 -17.92
CA MET A 153 -15.69 -0.77 -18.18
C MET A 153 -15.98 -0.41 -19.63
N GLY A 154 -15.01 0.20 -20.33
CA GLY A 154 -15.20 0.76 -21.67
C GLY A 154 -15.41 -0.28 -22.79
N THR A 155 -15.11 -1.55 -22.52
CA THR A 155 -15.33 -2.66 -23.45
C THR A 155 -16.65 -3.34 -23.12
N GLN A 156 -17.70 -2.98 -23.86
CA GLN A 156 -19.10 -3.46 -23.83
C GLN A 156 -19.32 -4.98 -23.64
N ASN A 157 -18.99 -5.55 -22.49
CA ASN A 157 -19.32 -6.93 -22.18
C ASN A 157 -20.46 -6.98 -21.16
N LYS A 158 -21.54 -7.70 -21.52
CA LYS A 158 -22.71 -7.98 -20.69
C LYS A 158 -22.44 -9.01 -19.58
N GLU A 159 -21.19 -9.46 -19.44
CA GLU A 159 -20.78 -10.42 -18.43
C GLU A 159 -20.25 -9.70 -17.19
N PRO A 160 -20.49 -10.22 -15.97
CA PRO A 160 -19.92 -9.65 -14.76
C PRO A 160 -18.41 -9.51 -14.92
N ASN A 161 -17.89 -8.31 -14.64
CA ASN A 161 -16.47 -8.08 -14.76
C ASN A 161 -15.68 -9.04 -13.84
N LYS A 162 -14.59 -9.59 -14.35
CA LYS A 162 -13.68 -10.50 -13.61
C LYS A 162 -13.19 -9.94 -12.26
N TYR A 163 -13.28 -8.63 -12.01
CA TYR A 163 -12.93 -8.00 -10.74
C TYR A 163 -14.06 -7.89 -9.71
N CYS A 164 -15.30 -8.31 -10.04
CA CYS A 164 -16.46 -8.12 -9.17
C CYS A 164 -16.24 -8.65 -7.75
N ASP A 165 -15.70 -9.87 -7.60
CA ASP A 165 -15.49 -10.49 -6.29
C ASP A 165 -14.40 -9.79 -5.47
N TYR A 166 -13.39 -9.23 -6.14
CA TYR A 166 -12.38 -8.40 -5.49
C TYR A 166 -13.00 -7.10 -4.98
N ILE A 167 -13.70 -6.36 -5.84
CA ILE A 167 -14.30 -5.06 -5.49
C ILE A 167 -15.37 -5.21 -4.40
N LYS A 168 -16.18 -6.29 -4.44
CA LYS A 168 -17.16 -6.62 -3.39
C LYS A 168 -16.52 -6.70 -1.99
N LYS A 169 -15.32 -7.28 -1.88
CA LYS A 169 -14.59 -7.36 -0.61
C LYS A 169 -14.07 -6.01 -0.12
N CYS A 170 -13.87 -5.04 -1.03
CA CYS A 170 -13.43 -3.69 -0.69
C CYS A 170 -14.57 -2.80 -0.17
N VAL A 171 -15.83 -3.12 -0.47
CA VAL A 171 -16.99 -2.33 -0.02
C VAL A 171 -17.06 -2.14 1.50
N PRO A 172 -17.09 -3.21 2.33
CA PRO A 172 -17.11 -3.04 3.79
C PRO A 172 -15.93 -2.20 4.29
N LEU A 173 -14.73 -2.42 3.76
CA LEU A 173 -13.53 -1.69 4.17
C LEU A 173 -13.66 -0.20 3.89
N TYR A 174 -14.08 0.17 2.68
CA TYR A 174 -14.25 1.55 2.27
C TYR A 174 -15.22 2.29 3.21
N PHE A 175 -16.40 1.73 3.46
CA PHE A 175 -17.39 2.39 4.32
C PHE A 175 -16.99 2.42 5.80
N THR A 176 -16.36 1.35 6.31
CA THR A 176 -15.84 1.34 7.68
C THR A 176 -14.78 2.42 7.87
N PHE A 177 -13.76 2.49 7.01
CA PHE A 177 -12.72 3.51 7.14
C PHE A 177 -13.23 4.92 6.83
N LYS A 178 -14.17 5.09 5.91
CA LYS A 178 -14.84 6.38 5.66
C LYS A 178 -15.51 6.90 6.93
N GLN A 179 -16.28 6.06 7.62
CA GLN A 179 -16.93 6.45 8.89
C GLN A 179 -15.89 6.70 9.99
N LEU A 180 -14.89 5.83 10.15
CA LEU A 180 -13.86 5.98 11.17
C LEU A 180 -13.09 7.30 11.00
N CYS A 181 -12.71 7.65 9.78
CA CYS A 181 -11.99 8.88 9.48
C CYS A 181 -12.85 10.14 9.63
N GLN A 182 -14.18 10.03 9.55
CA GLN A 182 -15.09 11.12 9.91
C GLN A 182 -15.20 11.32 11.42
N LEU A 183 -15.14 10.24 12.19
CA LEU A 183 -15.28 10.27 13.65
C LEU A 183 -13.97 10.62 14.36
N ILE A 184 -12.84 10.22 13.80
CA ILE A 184 -11.53 10.34 14.43
C ILE A 184 -10.54 10.97 13.45
N SER A 185 -10.10 12.20 13.74
CA SER A 185 -8.94 12.77 13.05
C SER A 185 -7.69 12.04 13.50
N ASN A 186 -7.03 11.35 12.58
CA ASN A 186 -5.75 10.72 12.84
C ASN A 186 -4.85 10.79 11.59
N ASN A 187 -3.55 10.63 11.82
CA ASN A 187 -2.55 10.74 10.76
C ASN A 187 -2.75 9.73 9.61
N ILE A 188 -3.33 8.55 9.88
CA ILE A 188 -3.59 7.54 8.83
C ILE A 188 -4.68 8.05 7.89
N CYS A 189 -5.76 8.58 8.44
CA CYS A 189 -6.86 9.15 7.69
C CYS A 189 -6.41 10.36 6.87
N GLU A 190 -5.64 11.26 7.49
CA GLU A 190 -5.14 12.47 6.84
C GLU A 190 -4.14 12.18 5.72
N LYS A 191 -3.24 11.21 5.94
CA LYS A 191 -2.16 10.87 5.01
C LYS A 191 -2.59 9.93 3.89
N TYR A 192 -3.35 8.87 4.21
CA TYR A 192 -3.58 7.75 3.28
C TYR A 192 -5.02 7.64 2.80
N LEU A 193 -6.00 7.98 3.65
CA LEU A 193 -7.42 7.71 3.39
C LEU A 193 -8.21 9.01 3.21
N LYS A 194 -7.54 10.06 2.72
CA LYS A 194 -8.15 11.35 2.49
C LYS A 194 -9.42 11.17 1.66
N HIS A 195 -10.50 11.79 2.10
CA HIS A 195 -11.83 11.58 1.55
C HIS A 195 -11.90 11.97 0.08
N ASP A 196 -11.96 10.96 -0.78
CA ASP A 196 -12.46 11.10 -2.15
C ASP A 196 -13.55 10.04 -2.41
N ASP A 197 -14.75 10.55 -2.65
CA ASP A 197 -15.93 9.73 -2.93
C ASP A 197 -15.91 9.15 -4.34
N SER A 198 -15.01 9.62 -5.22
CA SER A 198 -14.81 9.08 -6.56
C SER A 198 -14.44 7.59 -6.55
N TYR A 199 -13.78 7.13 -5.48
CA TYR A 199 -13.38 5.74 -5.31
C TYR A 199 -14.48 4.82 -4.75
N ASN A 200 -15.75 5.23 -4.68
CA ASN A 200 -16.81 4.43 -4.07
C ASN A 200 -16.97 3.03 -4.74
N PRO A 201 -16.64 1.92 -4.06
CA PRO A 201 -16.72 0.58 -4.65
C PRO A 201 -18.15 0.11 -4.92
N ALA A 202 -19.15 0.60 -4.17
CA ALA A 202 -20.54 0.22 -4.41
C ALA A 202 -21.08 0.82 -5.71
N GLU A 203 -20.67 2.05 -6.03
CA GLU A 203 -20.96 2.69 -7.31
C GLU A 203 -20.26 1.96 -8.46
N LEU A 204 -18.96 1.64 -8.28
CA LEU A 204 -18.19 0.89 -9.26
C LEU A 204 -18.82 -0.49 -9.56
N LEU A 205 -19.26 -1.23 -8.55
CA LEU A 205 -19.93 -2.53 -8.72
C LEU A 205 -21.23 -2.41 -9.52
N SER A 206 -22.00 -1.36 -9.27
CA SER A 206 -23.25 -1.09 -9.99
C SER A 206 -22.96 -0.81 -11.48
N ASN A 207 -21.90 -0.05 -11.76
CA ASN A 207 -21.47 0.27 -13.11
C ASN A 207 -20.89 -0.94 -13.87
N LEU A 208 -20.27 -1.89 -13.15
CA LEU A 208 -19.66 -3.10 -13.71
C LEU A 208 -20.65 -4.27 -13.90
N SER A 209 -21.95 -4.05 -13.70
CA SER A 209 -22.98 -5.12 -13.73
C SER A 209 -22.67 -6.29 -12.78
N CYS A 210 -21.98 -6.01 -11.66
CA CYS A 210 -21.55 -7.02 -10.70
C CYS A 210 -22.66 -7.47 -9.73
N VAL A 211 -23.81 -6.79 -9.76
CA VAL A 211 -24.91 -6.94 -8.81
C VAL A 211 -26.23 -6.98 -9.58
N GLU A 212 -27.03 -8.02 -9.37
CA GLU A 212 -28.39 -8.09 -9.93
C GLU A 212 -29.27 -7.01 -9.28
N GLY A 213 -29.95 -6.20 -10.08
CA GLY A 213 -30.87 -5.17 -9.60
C GLY A 213 -30.24 -3.83 -9.18
N ASN A 214 -28.97 -3.57 -9.52
CA ASN A 214 -28.28 -2.27 -9.35
C ASN A 214 -28.25 -1.71 -7.91
N LYS A 215 -28.41 -2.56 -6.88
CA LYS A 215 -28.34 -2.15 -5.48
C LYS A 215 -27.44 -3.09 -4.70
N TYR A 216 -26.32 -2.57 -4.21
CA TYR A 216 -25.44 -3.27 -3.29
C TYR A 216 -25.78 -2.89 -1.84
N GLU A 217 -26.15 -3.86 -1.02
CA GLU A 217 -26.35 -3.64 0.42
C GLU A 217 -24.99 -3.65 1.13
N VAL A 218 -24.61 -2.51 1.72
CA VAL A 218 -23.39 -2.39 2.49
C VAL A 218 -23.58 -3.05 3.85
N LYS A 219 -22.85 -4.12 4.12
CA LYS A 219 -22.68 -4.68 5.46
C LYS A 219 -21.31 -4.27 5.97
N LEU A 220 -21.26 -3.61 7.12
CA LEU A 220 -19.99 -3.26 7.77
C LEU A 220 -19.35 -4.52 8.34
N ASP A 221 -18.02 -4.57 8.33
CA ASP A 221 -17.29 -5.63 9.01
C ASP A 221 -17.28 -5.35 10.52
N GLU A 222 -18.18 -6.01 11.25
CA GLU A 222 -18.32 -5.85 12.71
C GLU A 222 -17.02 -6.18 13.46
N SER A 223 -16.21 -7.12 12.95
CA SER A 223 -14.93 -7.48 13.57
C SER A 223 -13.90 -6.36 13.41
N LEU A 224 -13.89 -5.68 12.26
CA LEU A 224 -13.05 -4.52 12.01
C LEU A 224 -13.50 -3.33 12.87
N VAL A 225 -14.81 -3.11 12.97
CA VAL A 225 -15.39 -2.08 13.84
C VAL A 225 -14.97 -2.31 15.30
N LEU A 226 -15.13 -3.53 15.83
CA LEU A 226 -14.69 -3.87 17.19
C LEU A 226 -13.18 -3.72 17.41
N ALA A 227 -12.36 -4.11 16.42
CA ALA A 227 -10.90 -3.96 16.47
C ALA A 227 -10.49 -2.47 16.54
N THR A 228 -11.22 -1.60 15.85
CA THR A 228 -10.96 -0.14 15.86
C THR A 228 -11.36 0.50 17.18
N PHE A 229 -12.53 0.17 17.75
CA PHE A 229 -12.95 0.68 19.06
C PHE A 229 -12.00 0.26 20.20
N SER A 230 -11.51 -0.99 20.17
CA SER A 230 -10.58 -1.50 21.18
C SER A 230 -9.22 -0.79 21.16
N GLN A 231 -8.84 -0.16 20.05
CA GLN A 231 -7.57 0.55 19.90
C GLN A 231 -7.69 2.06 20.22
N VAL A 232 -8.87 2.64 20.04
CA VAL A 232 -9.16 4.05 20.38
C VAL A 232 -9.29 4.26 21.89
N LEU A 233 -9.68 3.23 22.65
CA LEU A 233 -9.82 3.26 24.11
C LEU A 233 -8.52 3.05 24.90
N VAL A 234 -7.37 2.90 24.23
CA VAL A 234 -6.05 2.64 24.87
C VAL A 234 -5.13 3.88 24.80
N VAL A 235 -5.68 5.07 24.53
CA VAL A 235 -4.98 6.36 24.62
C VAL A 235 -5.42 7.12 25.85
#